data_AF-A0A484BZH4-F1
#
_entry.id   AF-A0A484BZH4-F1
#
_cell.length_a   1.000
_cell.length_b   1.000
_cell.length_c   1.000
_cell.angle_alpha   90.00
_cell.angle_beta   90.00
_cell.angle_gamma   90.00
#
_symmetry.space_group_name_H-M   'P 1'
#
loop_
_entity.id
_entity.type
_entity.pdbx_description
1 polymer ?
#
loop_
_entity_poly.entity_id
_entity_poly.type
_entity_poly.pdbx_seq_one_letter_code
_entity_poly.pdbx_strand_id
1 'polypeptide(L)'
;MSPQERADTPISGSPSTAQCPSHNARVPECDEERRKNEEKDEVREGKEKDEEDERSSDEGFMGMTPLLQAHHAMERMEEFVHKVWEGRWRVIPHDVLPDWLKDNDFLLHGHRPPMPSFRACFKSIFRIHTETGNIWTHLLGCLFFLCLGLMFMFRPNMSFVAPVQEKVVIGMFFLGAVLCLSFSWLFHTVYCHSEGVSRVFSKLDYSGIAFLIMGSFVPWLYYSFYCSPQPRFIYLIVVCILGLAAITVSQCDFFATPQYRGVRAGVFVGLGLSGVVPTLHFVISEGLIKATTMGQMGWLLLMATLYITGACLYAARIPERFFPGKCDIWFHSHQLFHILVVAGACVHFHGVSNLQEFRLKAGGGCTADGTL
;
A
#
# COMPACT_ATOMS: atom_id res chain seq x y z
N MET A 1 37.98 -62.31 31.36
CA MET A 1 38.46 -63.31 30.39
C MET A 1 38.12 -62.81 28.99
N SER A 2 39.14 -62.57 28.16
CA SER A 2 39.04 -62.76 26.69
C SER A 2 39.51 -64.22 26.40
N PRO A 3 39.50 -64.76 25.16
CA PRO A 3 39.97 -64.21 23.87
C PRO A 3 38.83 -64.15 22.83
N GLN A 4 38.97 -63.93 21.51
CA GLN A 4 40.08 -63.94 20.51
C GLN A 4 39.99 -62.65 19.65
N GLU A 5 41.06 -62.03 19.13
CA GLU A 5 42.04 -62.47 18.09
C GLU A 5 41.38 -62.86 16.75
N ARG A 6 41.88 -62.51 15.54
CA ARG A 6 42.96 -61.61 15.05
C ARG A 6 42.54 -61.18 13.60
N ALA A 7 43.26 -60.54 12.66
CA ALA A 7 44.63 -60.05 12.40
C ALA A 7 44.56 -59.07 11.19
N ASP A 8 45.53 -58.26 10.75
CA ASP A 8 46.72 -57.57 11.33
C ASP A 8 47.12 -56.46 10.29
N THR A 9 48.22 -55.70 10.45
CA THR A 9 48.64 -54.56 9.56
C THR A 9 50.02 -54.77 8.91
N PRO A 10 50.43 -53.97 7.89
CA PRO A 10 51.37 -52.84 8.12
C PRO A 10 51.09 -51.57 7.23
N ILE A 11 51.48 -50.32 7.51
CA ILE A 11 52.69 -49.69 8.13
C ILE A 11 53.86 -49.63 7.11
N SER A 12 54.61 -48.53 6.86
CA SER A 12 54.88 -47.24 7.55
C SER A 12 54.98 -46.06 6.52
N GLY A 13 55.26 -44.78 6.86
CA GLY A 13 55.78 -44.21 8.11
C GLY A 13 55.82 -42.67 8.18
N SER A 14 56.47 -42.15 9.23
CA SER A 14 56.58 -40.74 9.67
C SER A 14 58.03 -40.20 9.45
N PRO A 15 58.52 -39.02 9.94
CA PRO A 15 57.93 -38.05 10.89
C PRO A 15 58.24 -36.53 10.67
N SER A 16 57.72 -35.71 11.61
CA SER A 16 58.34 -34.53 12.25
C SER A 16 58.56 -33.16 11.55
N THR A 17 58.16 -32.12 12.29
CA THR A 17 58.78 -30.79 12.48
C THR A 17 58.92 -29.79 11.32
N ALA A 18 58.03 -28.79 11.36
CA ALA A 18 58.32 -27.35 11.40
C ALA A 18 59.42 -26.74 10.49
N GLN A 19 58.99 -25.92 9.52
CA GLN A 19 59.40 -24.51 9.43
C GLN A 19 58.53 -23.69 8.44
N CYS A 20 58.16 -22.49 8.86
CA CYS A 20 57.99 -21.30 8.02
C CYS A 20 58.98 -20.25 8.58
N PRO A 21 59.40 -19.20 7.82
CA PRO A 21 58.86 -18.73 6.54
C PRO A 21 59.92 -18.43 5.45
N SER A 22 59.48 -18.23 4.20
CA SER A 22 60.09 -17.25 3.27
C SER A 22 59.17 -16.92 2.08
N HIS A 23 59.49 -15.88 1.32
CA HIS A 23 58.61 -15.25 0.32
C HIS A 23 58.82 -15.73 -1.13
N ASN A 24 57.79 -15.52 -1.97
CA ASN A 24 57.78 -15.31 -3.44
C ASN A 24 57.81 -16.49 -4.45
N ALA A 25 57.10 -16.21 -5.56
CA ALA A 25 57.28 -16.69 -6.95
C ALA A 25 56.56 -17.98 -7.44
N ARG A 26 55.28 -17.80 -7.84
CA ARG A 26 54.60 -18.28 -9.07
C ARG A 26 55.03 -19.60 -9.75
N VAL A 27 54.06 -20.52 -9.92
CA VAL A 27 53.76 -21.18 -11.21
C VAL A 27 52.24 -21.32 -11.36
N PRO A 28 51.60 -20.74 -12.38
CA PRO A 28 50.19 -20.97 -12.72
C PRO A 28 50.01 -21.31 -14.21
N GLU A 29 50.18 -22.57 -14.62
CA GLU A 29 49.99 -22.99 -16.04
C GLU A 29 48.97 -24.12 -16.24
N CYS A 30 48.77 -25.03 -15.29
CA CYS A 30 47.87 -26.18 -15.48
C CYS A 30 46.36 -25.84 -15.45
N ASP A 31 45.94 -24.78 -14.75
CA ASP A 31 44.52 -24.38 -14.69
C ASP A 31 44.07 -23.59 -15.94
N GLU A 32 45.01 -22.99 -16.68
CA GLU A 32 44.68 -22.11 -17.81
C GLU A 32 44.38 -22.90 -19.09
N GLU A 33 45.07 -24.02 -19.35
CA GLU A 33 44.70 -24.93 -20.45
C GLU A 33 43.34 -25.60 -20.22
N ARG A 34 43.06 -26.00 -18.97
CA ARG A 34 41.78 -26.64 -18.63
C ARG A 34 40.61 -25.69 -18.93
N ARG A 35 40.68 -24.45 -18.44
CA ARG A 35 39.68 -23.41 -18.74
C ARG A 35 39.57 -23.12 -20.24
N LYS A 36 40.68 -23.06 -20.98
CA LYS A 36 40.68 -22.83 -22.43
C LYS A 36 40.14 -23.99 -23.27
N ASN A 37 39.93 -25.17 -22.68
CA ASN A 37 39.19 -26.26 -23.33
C ASN A 37 37.72 -26.24 -22.91
N GLU A 38 37.41 -26.09 -21.62
CA GLU A 38 36.03 -25.93 -21.13
C GLU A 38 35.32 -24.72 -21.82
N GLU A 39 36.00 -23.58 -21.98
CA GLU A 39 35.50 -22.38 -22.68
C GLU A 39 35.42 -22.56 -24.21
N LYS A 40 36.20 -23.47 -24.82
CA LYS A 40 36.06 -23.82 -26.24
C LYS A 40 34.90 -24.76 -26.50
N ASP A 41 34.66 -25.71 -25.60
CA ASP A 41 33.56 -26.65 -25.72
C ASP A 41 32.22 -25.93 -25.45
N GLU A 42 32.16 -24.98 -24.51
CA GLU A 42 30.98 -24.08 -24.35
C GLU A 42 30.76 -23.19 -25.59
N VAL A 43 31.80 -22.57 -26.17
CA VAL A 43 31.69 -21.78 -27.42
C VAL A 43 31.28 -22.66 -28.60
N ARG A 44 31.64 -23.94 -28.60
CA ARG A 44 31.26 -24.90 -29.62
C ARG A 44 29.81 -25.37 -29.47
N GLU A 45 29.36 -25.72 -28.27
CA GLU A 45 27.94 -25.99 -28.01
C GLU A 45 27.05 -24.76 -28.28
N GLY A 46 27.56 -23.56 -28.01
CA GLY A 46 26.90 -22.31 -28.37
C GLY A 46 26.73 -22.18 -29.90
N LYS A 47 27.81 -22.39 -30.66
CA LYS A 47 27.76 -22.35 -32.13
C LYS A 47 26.91 -23.47 -32.75
N GLU A 48 27.00 -24.69 -32.24
CA GLU A 48 26.19 -25.80 -32.76
C GLU A 48 24.69 -25.57 -32.46
N LYS A 49 24.34 -24.86 -31.37
CA LYS A 49 22.96 -24.36 -31.13
C LYS A 49 22.57 -23.19 -32.02
N ASP A 50 23.42 -22.17 -32.20
CA ASP A 50 23.14 -21.04 -33.10
C ASP A 50 22.96 -21.53 -34.57
N GLU A 51 23.77 -22.51 -35.01
CA GLU A 51 23.64 -23.13 -36.34
C GLU A 51 22.43 -24.09 -36.45
N GLU A 52 21.93 -24.68 -35.36
CA GLU A 52 20.65 -25.41 -35.34
C GLU A 52 19.43 -24.49 -35.31
N ASP A 53 19.46 -23.37 -34.58
CA ASP A 53 18.38 -22.37 -34.60
C ASP A 53 18.30 -21.65 -35.97
N GLU A 54 19.44 -21.29 -36.59
CA GLU A 54 19.45 -20.79 -37.98
C GLU A 54 18.90 -21.83 -38.96
N ARG A 55 19.30 -23.12 -38.85
CA ARG A 55 18.78 -24.18 -39.74
C ARG A 55 17.31 -24.51 -39.54
N SER A 56 16.80 -24.48 -38.31
CA SER A 56 15.38 -24.73 -38.05
C SER A 56 14.47 -23.61 -38.59
N SER A 57 15.02 -22.40 -38.76
CA SER A 57 14.28 -21.24 -39.25
C SER A 57 13.86 -21.32 -40.73
N ASP A 58 14.58 -22.08 -41.55
CA ASP A 58 14.41 -22.07 -43.02
C ASP A 58 13.38 -23.13 -43.50
N GLU A 59 13.30 -24.31 -42.86
CA GLU A 59 12.31 -25.34 -43.24
C GLU A 59 10.87 -25.02 -42.80
N GLY A 60 10.68 -24.12 -41.82
CA GLY A 60 9.35 -23.65 -41.40
C GLY A 60 8.78 -22.51 -42.24
N PHE A 61 9.60 -21.85 -43.06
CA PHE A 61 9.27 -20.58 -43.71
C PHE A 61 8.41 -20.74 -44.99
N MET A 62 8.62 -21.83 -45.73
CA MET A 62 8.11 -22.00 -47.11
C MET A 62 6.62 -22.44 -47.20
N GLY A 63 5.79 -22.09 -46.21
CA GLY A 63 4.40 -22.53 -46.13
C GLY A 63 3.37 -21.54 -45.56
N MET A 64 3.78 -20.37 -45.05
CA MET A 64 2.84 -19.36 -44.55
C MET A 64 2.28 -18.47 -45.66
N THR A 65 1.04 -18.01 -45.51
CA THR A 65 0.51 -16.95 -46.37
C THR A 65 1.18 -15.61 -46.02
N PRO A 66 1.40 -14.71 -46.99
CA PRO A 66 2.03 -13.40 -46.73
C PRO A 66 1.33 -12.57 -45.65
N LEU A 67 0.02 -12.79 -45.46
CA LEU A 67 -0.79 -12.13 -44.44
C LEU A 67 -0.44 -12.62 -43.02
N LEU A 68 -0.23 -13.93 -42.83
CA LEU A 68 0.17 -14.48 -41.53
C LEU A 68 1.61 -14.08 -41.17
N GLN A 69 2.49 -14.03 -42.17
CA GLN A 69 3.86 -13.54 -42.02
C GLN A 69 3.89 -12.04 -41.64
N ALA A 70 3.03 -11.22 -42.26
CA ALA A 70 2.86 -9.82 -41.87
C ALA A 70 2.30 -9.68 -40.43
N HIS A 71 1.38 -10.55 -40.02
CA HIS A 71 0.84 -10.57 -38.66
C HIS A 71 1.93 -10.84 -37.60
N HIS A 72 2.74 -11.89 -37.79
CA HIS A 72 3.87 -12.17 -36.89
C HIS A 72 4.94 -11.07 -36.90
N ALA A 73 5.17 -10.41 -38.04
CA ALA A 73 6.06 -9.24 -38.11
C ALA A 73 5.50 -8.04 -37.33
N MET A 74 4.19 -7.82 -37.37
CA MET A 74 3.50 -6.81 -36.55
C MET A 74 3.59 -7.14 -35.06
N GLU A 75 3.27 -8.37 -34.63
CA GLU A 75 3.37 -8.80 -33.22
C GLU A 75 4.79 -8.62 -32.67
N ARG A 76 5.84 -9.02 -33.41
CA ARG A 76 7.24 -8.80 -32.99
C ARG A 76 7.59 -7.31 -32.93
N MET A 77 7.03 -6.48 -33.80
CA MET A 77 7.26 -5.03 -33.76
C MET A 77 6.49 -4.35 -32.62
N GLU A 78 5.27 -4.79 -32.30
CA GLU A 78 4.54 -4.37 -31.11
C GLU A 78 5.28 -4.77 -29.83
N GLU A 79 5.75 -6.02 -29.71
CA GLU A 79 6.61 -6.44 -28.60
C GLU A 79 7.88 -5.59 -28.47
N PHE A 80 8.55 -5.29 -29.59
CA PHE A 80 9.76 -4.46 -29.58
C PHE A 80 9.45 -3.02 -29.16
N VAL A 81 8.38 -2.42 -29.70
CA VAL A 81 7.90 -1.09 -29.30
C VAL A 81 7.54 -1.07 -27.81
N HIS A 82 6.85 -2.09 -27.29
CA HIS A 82 6.57 -2.25 -25.87
C HIS A 82 7.85 -2.32 -25.03
N LYS A 83 8.81 -3.18 -25.38
CA LYS A 83 10.10 -3.33 -24.68
C LYS A 83 10.92 -2.04 -24.70
N VAL A 84 10.89 -1.27 -25.79
CA VAL A 84 11.54 0.05 -25.88
C VAL A 84 10.79 1.12 -25.05
N TRP A 85 9.46 1.08 -25.02
CA TRP A 85 8.62 2.02 -24.28
C TRP A 85 8.70 1.82 -22.75
N GLU A 86 8.80 0.56 -22.27
CA GLU A 86 9.12 0.24 -20.86
C GLU A 86 10.42 0.91 -20.37
N GLY A 87 11.35 1.17 -21.30
CA GLY A 87 12.59 1.88 -21.03
C GLY A 87 12.46 3.42 -21.04
N ARG A 88 11.55 4.00 -21.84
CA ARG A 88 11.65 5.41 -22.30
C ARG A 88 10.35 6.23 -22.36
N TRP A 89 9.28 5.86 -21.65
CA TRP A 89 8.06 6.68 -21.59
C TRP A 89 8.32 8.14 -21.15
N ARG A 90 7.62 9.10 -21.77
CA ARG A 90 7.64 10.54 -21.42
C ARG A 90 6.31 10.96 -20.82
N VAL A 91 6.31 12.01 -19.99
CA VAL A 91 5.07 12.63 -19.52
C VAL A 91 4.34 13.31 -20.68
N ILE A 92 3.00 13.31 -20.62
CA ILE A 92 2.11 13.85 -21.65
C ILE A 92 1.19 14.96 -21.09
N PRO A 93 0.67 15.86 -21.95
CA PRO A 93 -0.38 16.80 -21.58
C PRO A 93 -1.75 16.11 -21.41
N HIS A 94 -2.70 16.82 -20.78
CA HIS A 94 -4.03 16.29 -20.42
C HIS A 94 -4.97 16.06 -21.61
N ASP A 95 -4.86 16.85 -22.68
CA ASP A 95 -5.69 16.79 -23.87
C ASP A 95 -5.58 15.44 -24.61
N VAL A 96 -4.36 14.90 -24.70
CA VAL A 96 -4.06 13.62 -25.36
C VAL A 96 -4.27 12.38 -24.48
N LEU A 97 -4.80 12.52 -23.27
CA LEU A 97 -5.16 11.38 -22.42
C LEU A 97 -6.36 10.60 -23.02
N PRO A 98 -6.47 9.28 -22.77
CA PRO A 98 -7.74 8.58 -22.89
C PRO A 98 -8.68 9.00 -21.75
N ASP A 99 -9.99 8.93 -21.97
CA ASP A 99 -10.96 9.58 -21.06
C ASP A 99 -11.02 8.98 -19.65
N TRP A 100 -10.66 7.69 -19.48
CA TRP A 100 -10.52 7.04 -18.18
C TRP A 100 -9.34 7.55 -17.33
N LEU A 101 -8.45 8.36 -17.90
CA LEU A 101 -7.39 9.09 -17.19
C LEU A 101 -7.70 10.59 -16.98
N LYS A 102 -8.81 11.12 -17.52
CA LYS A 102 -9.18 12.55 -17.42
C LYS A 102 -9.98 12.86 -16.16
N ASP A 103 -9.42 12.61 -14.97
CA ASP A 103 -10.11 12.96 -13.71
C ASP A 103 -10.10 14.49 -13.44
N ASN A 104 -8.98 15.18 -13.70
CA ASN A 104 -8.76 16.57 -13.30
C ASN A 104 -8.14 17.45 -14.39
N ASP A 105 -9.00 18.15 -15.12
CA ASP A 105 -8.71 19.08 -16.21
C ASP A 105 -7.97 20.37 -15.80
N PHE A 106 -7.72 20.60 -14.51
CA PHE A 106 -6.83 21.69 -14.04
C PHE A 106 -5.35 21.28 -13.97
N LEU A 107 -5.04 19.98 -14.03
CA LEU A 107 -3.68 19.45 -14.10
C LEU A 107 -3.32 19.31 -15.58
N LEU A 108 -2.51 20.22 -16.12
CA LEU A 108 -2.41 20.40 -17.58
C LEU A 108 -1.33 19.52 -18.23
N HIS A 109 -0.23 19.26 -17.52
CA HIS A 109 0.90 18.46 -17.98
C HIS A 109 1.39 17.50 -16.88
N GLY A 110 2.37 16.66 -17.21
CA GLY A 110 3.04 15.79 -16.24
C GLY A 110 2.36 14.44 -16.04
N HIS A 111 1.34 14.12 -16.83
CA HIS A 111 0.62 12.85 -16.73
C HIS A 111 1.44 11.68 -17.27
N ARG A 112 1.16 10.48 -16.76
CA ARG A 112 1.71 9.24 -17.31
C ARG A 112 0.88 8.79 -18.53
N PRO A 113 1.50 8.35 -19.63
CA PRO A 113 0.77 7.70 -20.70
C PRO A 113 0.21 6.34 -20.24
N PRO A 114 -0.77 5.77 -20.95
CA PRO A 114 -1.16 4.38 -20.77
C PRO A 114 0.05 3.45 -20.89
N MET A 115 0.22 2.56 -19.92
CA MET A 115 1.35 1.63 -19.82
C MET A 115 0.84 0.27 -19.31
N PRO A 116 0.42 -0.65 -20.19
CA PRO A 116 -0.14 -1.96 -19.82
C PRO A 116 0.96 -2.95 -19.37
N SER A 117 1.81 -2.50 -18.46
CA SER A 117 2.85 -3.28 -17.78
C SER A 117 2.92 -2.82 -16.32
N PHE A 118 2.57 -3.70 -15.39
CA PHE A 118 2.75 -3.45 -13.97
C PHE A 118 4.20 -3.10 -13.63
N ARG A 119 5.19 -3.69 -14.34
CA ARG A 119 6.61 -3.37 -14.16
C ARG A 119 6.91 -1.90 -14.45
N ALA A 120 6.33 -1.35 -15.52
CA ALA A 120 6.46 0.07 -15.84
C ALA A 120 5.74 0.96 -14.80
N CYS A 121 4.55 0.56 -14.33
CA CYS A 121 3.81 1.26 -13.28
C CYS A 121 4.56 1.31 -11.95
N PHE A 122 5.04 0.19 -11.42
CA PHE A 122 5.84 0.16 -10.18
C PHE A 122 7.19 0.88 -10.33
N LYS A 123 7.83 0.82 -11.51
CA LYS A 123 9.04 1.61 -11.80
C LYS A 123 8.75 3.12 -11.87
N SER A 124 7.52 3.54 -12.14
CA SER A 124 7.14 4.97 -12.16
C SER A 124 7.14 5.62 -10.78
N ILE A 125 7.04 4.87 -9.67
CA ILE A 125 7.14 5.39 -8.29
C ILE A 125 8.42 6.23 -8.09
N PHE A 126 9.51 5.87 -8.77
CA PHE A 126 10.80 6.57 -8.73
C PHE A 126 10.97 7.63 -9.84
N ARG A 127 9.87 8.12 -10.42
CA ARG A 127 9.83 9.20 -11.41
C ARG A 127 8.89 10.32 -10.97
N ILE A 128 9.09 11.49 -11.57
CA ILE A 128 8.26 12.68 -11.34
C ILE A 128 7.15 12.74 -12.40
N HIS A 129 5.91 12.77 -11.93
CA HIS A 129 4.67 12.88 -12.68
C HIS A 129 3.54 13.31 -11.72
N THR A 130 2.34 13.60 -12.23
CA THR A 130 1.17 14.05 -11.45
C THR A 130 0.88 13.15 -10.23
N GLU A 131 0.93 11.84 -10.43
CA GLU A 131 0.66 10.85 -9.37
C GLU A 131 1.80 10.64 -8.34
N THR A 132 2.99 11.24 -8.50
CA THR A 132 4.14 10.97 -7.61
C THR A 132 3.81 11.34 -6.16
N GLY A 133 3.20 12.51 -5.95
CA GLY A 133 2.78 12.98 -4.62
C GLY A 133 1.70 12.10 -3.99
N ASN A 134 0.75 11.60 -4.79
CA ASN A 134 -0.36 10.76 -4.35
C ASN A 134 0.13 9.38 -3.88
N ILE A 135 1.07 8.78 -4.62
CA ILE A 135 1.69 7.49 -4.24
C ILE A 135 2.49 7.63 -2.94
N TRP A 136 3.46 8.55 -2.90
CA TRP A 136 4.44 8.58 -1.80
C TRP A 136 3.81 8.96 -0.44
N THR A 137 2.78 9.81 -0.42
CA THR A 137 2.06 10.18 0.81
C THR A 137 1.39 8.97 1.46
N HIS A 138 0.61 8.19 0.70
CA HIS A 138 -0.07 7.00 1.23
C HIS A 138 0.84 5.76 1.36
N LEU A 139 1.93 5.64 0.57
CA LEU A 139 2.94 4.60 0.76
C LEU A 139 3.70 4.79 2.09
N LEU A 140 4.20 6.00 2.36
CA LEU A 140 4.89 6.31 3.62
C LEU A 140 3.92 6.24 4.82
N GLY A 141 2.68 6.72 4.64
CA GLY A 141 1.62 6.57 5.64
C GLY A 141 1.31 5.10 5.96
N CYS A 142 1.22 4.24 4.94
CA CYS A 142 0.97 2.80 5.13
C CYS A 142 2.10 2.14 5.93
N LEU A 143 3.36 2.40 5.59
CA LEU A 143 4.51 1.89 6.34
C LEU A 143 4.53 2.42 7.78
N PHE A 144 4.24 3.69 7.99
CA PHE A 144 4.13 4.31 9.32
C PHE A 144 3.05 3.62 10.18
N PHE A 145 1.81 3.47 9.67
CA PHE A 145 0.73 2.83 10.42
C PHE A 145 0.96 1.33 10.64
N LEU A 146 1.62 0.63 9.71
CA LEU A 146 2.03 -0.76 9.89
C LEU A 146 3.05 -0.92 11.03
N CYS A 147 4.13 -0.12 11.01
CA CYS A 147 5.14 -0.12 12.07
C CYS A 147 4.54 0.28 13.43
N LEU A 148 3.74 1.35 13.47
CA LEU A 148 3.09 1.84 14.69
C LEU A 148 2.09 0.81 15.25
N GLY A 149 1.33 0.13 14.39
CA GLY A 149 0.42 -0.95 14.78
C GLY A 149 1.14 -2.16 15.35
N LEU A 150 2.25 -2.59 14.73
CA LEU A 150 3.10 -3.65 15.27
C LEU A 150 3.68 -3.26 16.64
N MET A 151 4.25 -2.06 16.77
CA MET A 151 4.75 -1.54 18.05
C MET A 151 3.66 -1.49 19.13
N PHE A 152 2.42 -1.14 18.77
CA PHE A 152 1.29 -1.14 19.69
C PHE A 152 0.95 -2.56 20.18
N MET A 153 0.90 -3.55 19.27
CA MET A 153 0.64 -4.94 19.61
C MET A 153 1.69 -5.53 20.56
N PHE A 154 2.95 -5.11 20.42
CA PHE A 154 4.06 -5.51 21.29
C PHE A 154 4.17 -4.72 22.61
N ARG A 155 3.32 -3.69 22.89
CA ARG A 155 3.32 -3.04 24.22
C ARG A 155 3.03 -4.08 25.33
N PRO A 156 3.71 -4.04 26.49
CA PRO A 156 3.49 -5.00 27.57
C PRO A 156 2.04 -5.06 28.04
N ASN A 157 1.54 -6.27 28.34
CA ASN A 157 0.14 -6.45 28.75
C ASN A 157 -0.22 -5.73 30.06
N MET A 158 0.76 -5.37 30.90
CA MET A 158 0.56 -4.55 32.11
C MET A 158 0.16 -3.08 31.81
N SER A 159 0.26 -2.64 30.54
CA SER A 159 -0.15 -1.30 30.10
C SER A 159 -1.63 -1.21 29.68
N PHE A 160 -2.44 -2.22 29.99
CA PHE A 160 -3.84 -2.36 29.56
C PHE A 160 -4.67 -2.95 30.71
N VAL A 161 -5.97 -2.66 30.75
CA VAL A 161 -6.94 -3.22 31.70
C VAL A 161 -7.45 -4.57 31.22
N ALA A 162 -7.77 -4.68 29.93
CA ALA A 162 -8.24 -5.87 29.23
C ALA A 162 -7.36 -6.12 27.98
N PRO A 163 -6.11 -6.62 28.15
CA PRO A 163 -5.07 -6.51 27.13
C PRO A 163 -5.43 -7.11 25.76
N VAL A 164 -6.16 -8.23 25.74
CA VAL A 164 -6.61 -8.86 24.49
C VAL A 164 -7.69 -8.02 23.81
N GLN A 165 -8.67 -7.50 24.57
CA GLN A 165 -9.78 -6.74 24.01
C GLN A 165 -9.32 -5.36 23.52
N GLU A 166 -8.51 -4.65 24.31
CA GLU A 166 -7.95 -3.33 23.95
C GLU A 166 -7.06 -3.43 22.69
N LYS A 167 -6.24 -4.49 22.57
CA LYS A 167 -5.45 -4.75 21.36
C LYS A 167 -6.31 -5.10 20.16
N VAL A 168 -7.39 -5.87 20.31
CA VAL A 168 -8.33 -6.14 19.21
C VAL A 168 -9.03 -4.87 18.72
N VAL A 169 -9.60 -4.05 19.61
CA VAL A 169 -10.37 -2.86 19.18
C VAL A 169 -9.49 -1.79 18.52
N ILE A 170 -8.26 -1.57 19.02
CA ILE A 170 -7.30 -0.66 18.37
C ILE A 170 -6.67 -1.32 17.13
N GLY A 171 -6.55 -2.64 17.10
CA GLY A 171 -6.16 -3.42 15.93
C GLY A 171 -7.13 -3.25 14.74
N MET A 172 -8.43 -3.11 14.99
CA MET A 172 -9.42 -2.82 13.93
C MET A 172 -9.20 -1.45 13.28
N PHE A 173 -8.77 -0.44 14.05
CA PHE A 173 -8.36 0.85 13.48
C PHE A 173 -7.09 0.71 12.64
N PHE A 174 -6.04 0.05 13.14
CA PHE A 174 -4.81 -0.18 12.37
C PHE A 174 -5.05 -0.97 11.08
N LEU A 175 -5.91 -2.00 11.12
CA LEU A 175 -6.33 -2.76 9.94
C LEU A 175 -7.02 -1.86 8.92
N GLY A 176 -7.99 -1.04 9.34
CA GLY A 176 -8.68 -0.08 8.48
C GLY A 176 -7.73 0.94 7.85
N ALA A 177 -6.80 1.50 8.63
CA ALA A 177 -5.80 2.46 8.16
C ALA A 177 -4.81 1.84 7.16
N VAL A 178 -4.24 0.67 7.48
CA VAL A 178 -3.30 -0.03 6.59
C VAL A 178 -3.99 -0.47 5.29
N LEU A 179 -5.22 -0.99 5.34
CA LEU A 179 -5.98 -1.32 4.12
C LEU A 179 -6.27 -0.09 3.26
N CYS A 180 -6.76 0.99 3.87
CA CYS A 180 -7.05 2.25 3.16
C CYS A 180 -5.83 2.80 2.44
N LEU A 181 -4.72 2.95 3.15
CA LEU A 181 -3.50 3.52 2.60
C LEU A 181 -2.87 2.57 1.56
N SER A 182 -2.94 1.25 1.78
CA SER A 182 -2.47 0.24 0.82
C SER A 182 -3.23 0.28 -0.50
N PHE A 183 -4.56 0.20 -0.47
CA PHE A 183 -5.37 0.23 -1.68
C PHE A 183 -5.16 1.53 -2.46
N SER A 184 -5.00 2.65 -1.73
CA SER A 184 -4.78 3.96 -2.33
C SER A 184 -3.41 4.09 -3.01
N TRP A 185 -2.29 3.80 -2.34
CA TRP A 185 -0.98 3.93 -2.99
C TRP A 185 -0.80 2.91 -4.13
N LEU A 186 -1.41 1.72 -4.02
CA LEU A 186 -1.49 0.74 -5.10
C LEU A 186 -2.30 1.27 -6.29
N PHE A 187 -3.51 1.80 -6.06
CA PHE A 187 -4.33 2.44 -7.09
C PHE A 187 -3.56 3.53 -7.83
N HIS A 188 -3.03 4.52 -7.10
CA HIS A 188 -2.25 5.59 -7.71
C HIS A 188 -0.98 5.09 -8.41
N THR A 189 -0.38 3.97 -7.98
CA THR A 189 0.72 3.32 -8.70
C THR A 189 0.25 2.75 -10.04
N VAL A 190 -0.82 1.95 -10.06
CA VAL A 190 -1.30 1.23 -11.26
C VAL A 190 -2.31 2.03 -12.10
N TYR A 191 -2.66 3.26 -11.69
CA TYR A 191 -3.71 4.08 -12.30
C TYR A 191 -3.55 4.23 -13.82
N CYS A 192 -2.32 4.31 -14.34
CA CYS A 192 -2.04 4.42 -15.78
C CYS A 192 -1.94 3.08 -16.53
N HIS A 193 -2.27 1.93 -15.92
CA HIS A 193 -2.05 0.62 -16.54
C HIS A 193 -2.96 0.36 -17.74
N SER A 194 -4.25 0.19 -17.47
CA SER A 194 -5.32 -0.01 -18.44
C SER A 194 -6.66 0.26 -17.74
N GLU A 195 -7.71 0.55 -18.51
CA GLU A 195 -9.01 0.95 -17.95
C GLU A 195 -9.57 -0.08 -16.95
N GLY A 196 -9.51 -1.37 -17.27
CA GLY A 196 -9.98 -2.44 -16.38
C GLY A 196 -9.23 -2.49 -15.04
N VAL A 197 -7.90 -2.32 -15.07
CA VAL A 197 -7.08 -2.29 -13.84
C VAL A 197 -7.37 -1.02 -13.04
N SER A 198 -7.45 0.13 -13.69
CA SER A 198 -7.82 1.40 -13.07
C SER A 198 -9.20 1.34 -12.41
N ARG A 199 -10.20 0.74 -13.09
CA ARG A 199 -11.57 0.56 -12.59
C ARG A 199 -11.66 -0.43 -11.42
N VAL A 200 -10.83 -1.47 -11.36
CA VAL A 200 -10.76 -2.38 -10.20
C VAL A 200 -10.11 -1.70 -9.00
N PHE A 201 -8.98 -1.03 -9.20
CA PHE A 201 -8.24 -0.43 -8.08
C PHE A 201 -8.90 0.84 -7.53
N SER A 202 -9.64 1.63 -8.33
CA SER A 202 -10.42 2.77 -7.81
C SER A 202 -11.54 2.33 -6.87
N LYS A 203 -12.20 1.20 -7.15
CA LYS A 203 -13.19 0.58 -6.24
C LYS A 203 -12.55 0.14 -4.92
N LEU A 204 -11.31 -0.35 -4.95
CA LEU A 204 -10.55 -0.70 -3.76
C LEU A 204 -10.14 0.54 -2.95
N ASP A 205 -9.65 1.60 -3.59
CA ASP A 205 -9.32 2.89 -2.96
C ASP A 205 -10.53 3.48 -2.21
N TYR A 206 -11.68 3.59 -2.89
CA TYR A 206 -12.93 4.08 -2.29
C TYR A 206 -13.43 3.17 -1.15
N SER A 207 -13.30 1.84 -1.29
CA SER A 207 -13.63 0.90 -0.21
C SER A 207 -12.69 1.05 0.99
N GLY A 208 -11.42 1.39 0.73
CA GLY A 208 -10.41 1.71 1.74
C GLY A 208 -10.86 2.82 2.69
N ILE A 209 -11.40 3.91 2.14
CA ILE A 209 -11.91 5.05 2.93
C ILE A 209 -12.99 4.58 3.93
N ALA A 210 -13.91 3.72 3.49
CA ALA A 210 -14.93 3.13 4.37
C ALA A 210 -14.31 2.23 5.45
N PHE A 211 -13.32 1.39 5.12
CA PHE A 211 -12.62 0.55 6.11
C PHE A 211 -11.88 1.38 7.18
N LEU A 212 -11.22 2.50 6.81
CA LEU A 212 -10.61 3.42 7.77
C LEU A 212 -11.66 4.05 8.68
N ILE A 213 -12.76 4.56 8.14
CA ILE A 213 -13.81 5.19 8.96
C ILE A 213 -14.43 4.16 9.91
N MET A 214 -14.85 2.99 9.41
CA MET A 214 -15.38 1.89 10.24
C MET A 214 -14.40 1.48 11.33
N GLY A 215 -13.13 1.25 10.97
CA GLY A 215 -12.07 0.88 11.91
C GLY A 215 -11.85 1.92 13.00
N SER A 216 -11.93 3.22 12.68
CA SER A 216 -11.77 4.32 13.64
C SER A 216 -12.90 4.39 14.68
N PHE A 217 -14.13 3.98 14.33
CA PHE A 217 -15.24 3.96 15.28
C PHE A 217 -15.09 2.86 16.34
N VAL A 218 -14.40 1.75 16.03
CA VAL A 218 -14.29 0.59 16.94
C VAL A 218 -13.61 0.93 18.29
N PRO A 219 -12.37 1.48 18.34
CA PRO A 219 -11.74 1.82 19.62
C PRO A 219 -12.42 3.03 20.29
N TRP A 220 -12.85 4.03 19.51
CA TRP A 220 -13.49 5.22 20.06
C TRP A 220 -14.82 4.92 20.77
N LEU A 221 -15.71 4.13 20.14
CA LEU A 221 -16.95 3.67 20.77
C LEU A 221 -16.68 2.70 21.92
N TYR A 222 -15.59 1.91 21.86
CA TYR A 222 -15.20 1.01 22.95
C TYR A 222 -14.91 1.75 24.26
N TYR A 223 -14.09 2.81 24.21
CA TYR A 223 -13.76 3.60 25.40
C TYR A 223 -14.86 4.59 25.81
N SER A 224 -15.52 5.25 24.85
CA SER A 224 -16.58 6.23 25.16
C SER A 224 -17.80 5.55 25.82
N PHE A 225 -18.24 4.41 25.28
CA PHE A 225 -19.34 3.63 25.84
C PHE A 225 -18.83 2.39 26.60
N TYR A 226 -17.71 2.52 27.32
CA TYR A 226 -17.06 1.40 28.01
C TYR A 226 -18.00 0.71 29.01
N CYS A 227 -18.67 1.50 29.86
CA CYS A 227 -19.63 1.06 30.87
C CYS A 227 -21.07 0.89 30.34
N SER A 228 -21.32 1.26 29.07
CA SER A 228 -22.66 1.27 28.47
C SER A 228 -22.71 0.34 27.24
N PRO A 229 -22.74 -1.00 27.43
CA PRO A 229 -22.54 -1.95 26.34
C PRO A 229 -23.63 -1.92 25.26
N GLN A 230 -24.87 -1.55 25.60
CA GLN A 230 -25.99 -1.49 24.66
C GLN A 230 -25.84 -0.38 23.60
N PRO A 231 -25.67 0.92 23.93
CA PRO A 231 -25.43 1.94 22.91
C PRO A 231 -24.15 1.68 22.13
N ARG A 232 -23.08 1.17 22.76
CA ARG A 232 -21.85 0.74 22.07
C ARG A 232 -22.16 -0.23 20.93
N PHE A 233 -22.91 -1.29 21.21
CA PHE A 233 -23.26 -2.32 20.24
C PHE A 233 -24.16 -1.79 19.11
N ILE A 234 -25.15 -0.95 19.44
CA ILE A 234 -26.03 -0.31 18.46
C ILE A 234 -25.22 0.57 17.49
N TYR A 235 -24.33 1.43 18.00
CA TYR A 235 -23.53 2.31 17.12
C TYR A 235 -22.50 1.55 16.28
N LEU A 236 -21.95 0.44 16.80
CA LEU A 236 -21.09 -0.45 16.01
C LEU A 236 -21.86 -1.13 14.86
N ILE A 237 -23.11 -1.57 15.08
CA ILE A 237 -23.97 -2.09 14.00
C ILE A 237 -24.28 -0.99 12.98
N VAL A 238 -24.64 0.22 13.42
CA VAL A 238 -24.99 1.33 12.52
C VAL A 238 -23.82 1.74 11.63
N VAL A 239 -22.60 1.92 12.18
CA VAL A 239 -21.43 2.28 11.35
C VAL A 239 -21.04 1.16 10.39
N CYS A 240 -21.20 -0.12 10.77
CA CYS A 240 -21.00 -1.25 9.85
C CYS A 240 -22.02 -1.27 8.71
N ILE A 241 -23.31 -1.03 8.97
CA ILE A 241 -24.34 -0.96 7.93
C ILE A 241 -24.08 0.21 6.97
N LEU A 242 -23.78 1.40 7.50
CA LEU A 242 -23.49 2.59 6.69
C LEU A 242 -22.19 2.42 5.88
N GLY A 243 -21.16 1.81 6.46
CA GLY A 243 -19.89 1.52 5.78
C GLY A 243 -20.03 0.48 4.68
N LEU A 244 -20.77 -0.61 4.91
CA LEU A 244 -21.09 -1.61 3.88
C LEU A 244 -21.94 -1.01 2.75
N ALA A 245 -22.86 -0.10 3.06
CA ALA A 245 -23.60 0.65 2.04
C ALA A 245 -22.68 1.56 1.22
N ALA A 246 -21.75 2.28 1.85
CA ALA A 246 -20.75 3.10 1.16
C ALA A 246 -19.81 2.26 0.28
N ILE A 247 -19.35 1.10 0.75
CA ILE A 247 -18.58 0.13 -0.05
C ILE A 247 -19.40 -0.36 -1.24
N THR A 248 -20.67 -0.69 -1.04
CA THR A 248 -21.57 -1.15 -2.12
C THR A 248 -21.77 -0.09 -3.20
N VAL A 249 -22.06 1.16 -2.81
CA VAL A 249 -22.15 2.30 -3.75
C VAL A 249 -20.81 2.54 -4.46
N SER A 250 -19.69 2.33 -3.77
CA SER A 250 -18.35 2.44 -4.35
C SER A 250 -18.06 1.38 -5.43
N GLN A 251 -18.83 0.29 -5.51
CA GLN A 251 -18.69 -0.70 -6.58
C GLN A 251 -19.40 -0.30 -7.88
N CYS A 252 -20.23 0.76 -7.87
CA CYS A 252 -20.96 1.21 -9.05
C CYS A 252 -20.07 2.04 -10.00
N ASP A 253 -19.97 1.65 -11.28
CA ASP A 253 -19.06 2.28 -12.24
C ASP A 253 -19.27 3.80 -12.41
N PHE A 254 -20.52 4.29 -12.29
CA PHE A 254 -20.81 5.73 -12.35
C PHE A 254 -20.15 6.52 -11.20
N PHE A 255 -19.95 5.90 -10.04
CA PHE A 255 -19.42 6.57 -8.84
C PHE A 255 -17.97 7.04 -9.01
N ALA A 256 -17.20 6.36 -9.86
CA ALA A 256 -15.82 6.73 -10.20
C ALA A 256 -15.72 7.94 -11.15
N THR A 257 -16.78 8.26 -11.91
CA THR A 257 -16.73 9.30 -12.95
C THR A 257 -16.51 10.71 -12.35
N PRO A 258 -15.84 11.65 -13.05
CA PRO A 258 -15.50 12.96 -12.48
C PRO A 258 -16.70 13.80 -12.01
N GLN A 259 -17.85 13.62 -12.66
CA GLN A 259 -19.13 14.28 -12.34
C GLN A 259 -19.62 13.94 -10.93
N TYR A 260 -19.37 12.71 -10.47
CA TYR A 260 -19.80 12.23 -9.15
C TYR A 260 -18.81 12.56 -8.03
N ARG A 261 -17.74 13.33 -8.27
CA ARG A 261 -16.74 13.71 -7.24
C ARG A 261 -17.38 14.35 -5.99
N GLY A 262 -18.35 15.23 -6.17
CA GLY A 262 -19.10 15.84 -5.05
C GLY A 262 -19.94 14.82 -4.28
N VAL A 263 -20.50 13.81 -4.96
CA VAL A 263 -21.24 12.70 -4.36
C VAL A 263 -20.31 11.79 -3.57
N ARG A 264 -19.12 11.45 -4.11
CA ARG A 264 -18.09 10.70 -3.39
C ARG A 264 -17.73 11.38 -2.07
N ALA A 265 -17.40 12.68 -2.13
CA ALA A 265 -17.09 13.47 -0.94
C ALA A 265 -18.26 13.47 0.05
N GLY A 266 -19.50 13.70 -0.41
CA GLY A 266 -20.71 13.68 0.42
C GLY A 266 -20.96 12.34 1.13
N VAL A 267 -20.75 11.21 0.44
CA VAL A 267 -20.91 9.87 1.01
C VAL A 267 -19.91 9.61 2.15
N PHE A 268 -18.62 9.87 1.92
CA PHE A 268 -17.60 9.59 2.94
C PHE A 268 -17.60 10.61 4.09
N VAL A 269 -17.86 11.90 3.81
CA VAL A 269 -18.08 12.91 4.86
C VAL A 269 -19.33 12.58 5.66
N GLY A 270 -20.43 12.15 5.02
CA GLY A 270 -21.64 11.69 5.71
C GLY A 270 -21.40 10.47 6.61
N LEU A 271 -20.62 9.49 6.14
CA LEU A 271 -20.22 8.34 6.93
C LEU A 271 -19.41 8.74 8.18
N GLY A 272 -18.45 9.67 8.04
CA GLY A 272 -17.71 10.22 9.18
C GLY A 272 -18.59 11.05 10.14
N LEU A 273 -19.44 11.93 9.60
CA LEU A 273 -20.36 12.77 10.37
C LEU A 273 -21.48 11.97 11.07
N SER A 274 -21.72 10.72 10.70
CA SER A 274 -22.60 9.82 11.48
C SER A 274 -22.16 9.72 12.95
N GLY A 275 -20.87 9.92 13.24
CA GLY A 275 -20.30 9.98 14.59
C GLY A 275 -20.81 11.12 15.47
N VAL A 276 -21.48 12.13 14.90
CA VAL A 276 -22.15 13.19 15.68
C VAL A 276 -23.25 12.60 16.58
N VAL A 277 -23.96 11.57 16.13
CA VAL A 277 -25.06 10.95 16.92
C VAL A 277 -24.55 10.25 18.20
N PRO A 278 -23.57 9.32 18.16
CA PRO A 278 -22.96 8.78 19.37
C PRO A 278 -22.24 9.86 20.21
N THR A 279 -21.65 10.89 19.59
CA THR A 279 -21.03 12.00 20.34
C THR A 279 -22.07 12.75 21.17
N LEU A 280 -23.22 13.11 20.59
CA LEU A 280 -24.30 13.79 21.30
C LEU A 280 -24.89 12.92 22.42
N HIS A 281 -25.10 11.62 22.18
CA HIS A 281 -25.54 10.68 23.22
C HIS A 281 -24.55 10.65 24.39
N PHE A 282 -23.26 10.49 24.12
CA PHE A 282 -22.22 10.46 25.15
C PHE A 282 -22.14 11.77 25.96
N VAL A 283 -22.27 12.94 25.30
CA VAL A 283 -22.33 14.26 25.97
C VAL A 283 -23.57 14.41 26.85
N ILE A 284 -24.72 13.84 26.44
CA ILE A 284 -25.96 13.84 27.23
C ILE A 284 -25.86 12.91 28.44
N SER A 285 -25.24 11.73 28.31
CA SER A 285 -25.12 10.74 29.38
C SER A 285 -24.08 11.07 30.44
N GLU A 286 -22.86 11.47 30.05
CA GLU A 286 -21.75 11.74 30.99
C GLU A 286 -21.62 13.24 31.35
N GLY A 287 -22.32 14.12 30.63
CA GLY A 287 -22.27 15.57 30.80
C GLY A 287 -21.05 16.23 30.13
N LEU A 288 -21.24 17.49 29.72
CA LEU A 288 -20.29 18.23 28.88
C LEU A 288 -18.87 18.31 29.46
N ILE A 289 -18.72 18.41 30.79
CA ILE A 289 -17.40 18.50 31.44
C ILE A 289 -16.64 17.17 31.27
N LYS A 290 -17.22 16.03 31.70
CA LYS A 290 -16.58 14.70 31.51
C LYS A 290 -16.33 14.42 30.03
N ALA A 291 -17.27 14.77 29.15
CA ALA A 291 -17.11 14.53 27.73
C ALA A 291 -15.95 15.35 27.13
N THR A 292 -15.76 16.60 27.56
CA THR A 292 -14.65 17.44 27.10
C THR A 292 -13.30 16.99 27.67
N THR A 293 -13.22 16.64 28.96
CA THR A 293 -11.95 16.28 29.63
C THR A 293 -11.57 14.81 29.46
N MET A 294 -12.46 13.89 29.79
CA MET A 294 -12.23 12.45 29.74
C MET A 294 -12.47 11.92 28.32
N GLY A 295 -13.54 12.36 27.66
CA GLY A 295 -13.94 11.92 26.31
C GLY A 295 -13.02 12.38 25.17
N GLN A 296 -11.97 13.14 25.45
CA GLN A 296 -10.97 13.60 24.48
C GLN A 296 -11.55 14.35 23.27
N MET A 297 -12.73 14.99 23.42
CA MET A 297 -13.49 15.59 22.31
C MET A 297 -12.73 16.63 21.49
N GLY A 298 -11.73 17.32 22.05
CA GLY A 298 -10.86 18.22 21.28
C GLY A 298 -10.13 17.52 20.14
N TRP A 299 -9.69 16.27 20.32
CA TRP A 299 -9.04 15.47 19.29
C TRP A 299 -10.05 14.97 18.24
N LEU A 300 -11.28 14.64 18.65
CA LEU A 300 -12.36 14.27 17.73
C LEU A 300 -12.78 15.46 16.85
N LEU A 301 -12.86 16.66 17.42
CA LEU A 301 -13.13 17.90 16.68
C LEU A 301 -11.98 18.23 15.72
N LEU A 302 -10.72 18.14 16.15
CA LEU A 302 -9.56 18.35 15.27
C LEU A 302 -9.54 17.34 14.11
N MET A 303 -9.80 16.06 14.38
CA MET A 303 -9.93 15.01 13.35
C MET A 303 -11.05 15.35 12.36
N ALA A 304 -12.22 15.78 12.85
CA ALA A 304 -13.34 16.16 12.00
C ALA A 304 -12.98 17.38 11.13
N THR A 305 -12.34 18.41 11.68
CA THR A 305 -11.83 19.55 10.90
C THR A 305 -10.87 19.10 9.79
N LEU A 306 -9.89 18.24 10.10
CA LEU A 306 -8.91 17.76 9.11
C LEU A 306 -9.59 17.00 7.96
N TYR A 307 -10.50 16.06 8.24
CA TYR A 307 -11.22 15.31 7.20
C TYR A 307 -12.18 16.19 6.40
N ILE A 308 -12.92 17.11 7.04
CA ILE A 308 -13.83 18.03 6.35
C ILE A 308 -13.05 18.97 5.44
N THR A 309 -11.95 19.57 5.92
CA THR A 309 -11.07 20.41 5.10
C THR A 309 -10.50 19.63 3.92
N GLY A 310 -10.03 18.39 4.13
CA GLY A 310 -9.53 17.54 3.06
C GLY A 310 -10.59 17.22 2.00
N ALA A 311 -11.79 16.84 2.42
CA ALA A 311 -12.91 16.57 1.50
C ALA A 311 -13.37 17.83 0.75
N CYS A 312 -13.36 19.01 1.38
CA CYS A 312 -13.64 20.28 0.73
C CYS A 312 -12.57 20.64 -0.31
N LEU A 313 -11.27 20.47 -0.01
CA LEU A 313 -10.19 20.69 -0.97
C LEU A 313 -10.33 19.76 -2.18
N TYR A 314 -10.53 18.46 -1.95
CA TYR A 314 -10.77 17.44 -2.98
C TYR A 314 -11.98 17.79 -3.86
N ALA A 315 -13.16 18.03 -3.26
CA ALA A 315 -14.38 18.32 -4.00
C ALA A 315 -14.31 19.63 -4.80
N ALA A 316 -13.62 20.65 -4.26
CA ALA A 316 -13.43 21.92 -4.93
C ALA A 316 -12.28 21.93 -5.96
N ARG A 317 -11.36 20.96 -5.93
CA ARG A 317 -10.07 20.98 -6.66
C ARG A 317 -9.22 22.22 -6.35
N ILE A 318 -9.06 22.52 -5.06
CA ILE A 318 -8.25 23.66 -4.58
C ILE A 318 -6.87 23.14 -4.13
N PRO A 319 -5.74 23.76 -4.54
CA PRO A 319 -5.61 25.08 -5.19
C PRO A 319 -5.56 25.09 -6.73
N GLU A 320 -5.51 23.94 -7.41
CA GLU A 320 -5.29 23.88 -8.86
C GLU A 320 -6.37 24.58 -9.70
N ARG A 321 -7.61 24.68 -9.19
CA ARG A 321 -8.69 25.54 -9.75
C ARG A 321 -8.25 27.00 -9.94
N PHE A 322 -7.44 27.53 -9.03
CA PHE A 322 -6.97 28.92 -9.06
C PHE A 322 -5.67 29.07 -9.87
N PHE A 323 -4.88 28.00 -9.99
CA PHE A 323 -3.59 28.00 -10.70
C PHE A 323 -3.43 26.78 -11.62
N PRO A 324 -4.24 26.62 -12.69
CA PRO A 324 -4.10 25.51 -13.62
C PRO A 324 -2.70 25.47 -14.24
N GLY A 325 -2.12 24.28 -14.40
CA GLY A 325 -0.76 24.13 -14.93
C GLY A 325 0.37 24.55 -13.97
N LYS A 326 0.05 24.91 -12.71
CA LYS A 326 1.06 25.28 -11.69
C LYS A 326 1.16 24.27 -10.55
N CYS A 327 0.10 23.50 -10.30
CA CYS A 327 0.05 22.48 -9.25
C CYS A 327 0.14 21.05 -9.83
N ASP A 328 0.52 20.90 -11.11
CA ASP A 328 0.49 19.62 -11.85
C ASP A 328 1.21 18.46 -11.16
N ILE A 329 2.29 18.72 -10.42
CA ILE A 329 3.12 17.72 -9.75
C ILE A 329 3.00 17.79 -8.21
N TRP A 330 2.74 19.00 -7.68
CA TRP A 330 2.87 19.30 -6.26
C TRP A 330 1.74 20.21 -5.78
N PHE A 331 1.22 19.91 -4.60
CA PHE A 331 0.22 20.68 -3.85
C PHE A 331 -1.16 20.82 -4.51
N HIS A 332 -1.49 20.00 -5.50
CA HIS A 332 -2.88 19.81 -5.97
C HIS A 332 -3.76 19.19 -4.89
N SER A 333 -5.07 19.42 -4.98
CA SER A 333 -6.09 19.06 -3.99
C SER A 333 -6.03 17.60 -3.53
N HIS A 334 -5.77 16.66 -4.44
CA HIS A 334 -5.71 15.23 -4.15
C HIS A 334 -4.50 14.87 -3.29
N GLN A 335 -3.33 15.49 -3.53
CA GLN A 335 -2.16 15.31 -2.68
C GLN A 335 -2.39 15.93 -1.28
N LEU A 336 -3.02 17.11 -1.21
CA LEU A 336 -3.38 17.74 0.06
C LEU A 336 -4.39 16.91 0.85
N PHE A 337 -5.37 16.30 0.17
CA PHE A 337 -6.32 15.35 0.76
C PHE A 337 -5.60 14.12 1.34
N HIS A 338 -4.65 13.52 0.62
CA HIS A 338 -3.85 12.40 1.14
C HIS A 338 -3.08 12.77 2.42
N ILE A 339 -2.44 13.94 2.45
CA ILE A 339 -1.73 14.44 3.64
C ILE A 339 -2.69 14.62 4.82
N LEU A 340 -3.89 15.15 4.57
CA LEU A 340 -4.92 15.35 5.60
C LEU A 340 -5.57 14.04 6.08
N VAL A 341 -5.66 13.00 5.24
CA VAL A 341 -6.09 11.65 5.65
C VAL A 341 -5.07 11.04 6.62
N VAL A 342 -3.77 11.08 6.28
CA VAL A 342 -2.70 10.58 7.17
C VAL A 342 -2.66 11.38 8.48
N ALA A 343 -2.75 12.72 8.42
CA ALA A 343 -2.79 13.57 9.62
C ALA A 343 -4.04 13.31 10.49
N GLY A 344 -5.22 13.16 9.87
CA GLY A 344 -6.48 12.84 10.56
C GLY A 344 -6.43 11.49 11.26
N ALA A 345 -5.85 10.47 10.63
CA ALA A 345 -5.62 9.16 11.24
C ALA A 345 -4.63 9.23 12.43
N CYS A 346 -3.56 10.04 12.34
CA CYS A 346 -2.63 10.25 13.45
C CYS A 346 -3.30 10.95 14.65
N VAL A 347 -4.09 12.00 14.39
CA VAL A 347 -4.88 12.73 15.39
C VAL A 347 -5.92 11.81 16.05
N HIS A 348 -6.60 10.97 15.26
CA HIS A 348 -7.52 9.96 15.78
C HIS A 348 -6.79 8.95 16.71
N PHE A 349 -5.67 8.38 16.25
CA PHE A 349 -4.89 7.43 17.03
C PHE A 349 -4.41 8.00 18.37
N HIS A 350 -3.96 9.26 18.37
CA HIS A 350 -3.60 9.98 19.59
C HIS A 350 -4.78 10.13 20.55
N GLY A 351 -5.96 10.54 20.04
CA GLY A 351 -7.19 10.64 20.83
C GLY A 351 -7.62 9.33 21.49
N VAL A 352 -7.60 8.20 20.75
CA VAL A 352 -7.97 6.89 21.32
C VAL A 352 -6.88 6.30 22.21
N SER A 353 -5.61 6.65 22.01
CA SER A 353 -4.51 6.30 22.94
C SER A 353 -4.67 7.03 24.27
N ASN A 354 -5.06 8.31 24.26
CA ASN A 354 -5.36 9.04 25.50
C ASN A 354 -6.57 8.46 26.25
N LEU A 355 -7.61 8.02 25.53
CA LEU A 355 -8.75 7.30 26.11
C LEU A 355 -8.32 5.97 26.75
N GLN A 356 -7.40 5.24 26.12
CA GLN A 356 -6.81 4.01 26.64
C GLN A 356 -5.99 4.26 27.93
N GLU A 357 -5.11 5.25 27.93
CA GLU A 357 -4.32 5.61 29.12
C GLU A 357 -5.15 6.22 30.25
N PHE A 358 -6.26 6.89 29.94
CA PHE A 358 -7.25 7.31 30.93
C PHE A 358 -7.95 6.09 31.56
N ARG A 359 -8.42 5.14 30.75
CA ARG A 359 -9.04 3.89 31.23
C ARG A 359 -8.06 3.07 32.08
N LEU A 360 -6.76 3.03 31.73
CA LEU A 360 -5.74 2.39 32.57
C LEU A 360 -5.63 3.02 33.97
N LYS A 361 -5.73 4.36 34.07
CA LYS A 361 -5.65 5.11 35.34
C LYS A 361 -6.95 5.02 36.16
N ALA A 362 -8.11 4.96 35.50
CA ALA A 362 -9.41 4.79 36.15
C ALA A 362 -9.73 3.33 36.54
N GLY A 363 -9.08 2.35 35.88
CA GLY A 363 -9.32 0.93 36.07
C GLY A 363 -10.54 0.41 35.31
N GLY A 364 -10.77 -0.91 35.40
CA GLY A 364 -11.84 -1.61 34.67
C GLY A 364 -13.23 -1.53 35.31
N GLY A 365 -13.35 -0.93 36.49
CA GLY A 365 -14.62 -0.75 37.18
C GLY A 365 -15.54 0.25 36.48
N CYS A 366 -16.84 0.09 36.76
CA CYS A 366 -17.91 1.03 36.45
C CYS A 366 -18.77 1.16 37.73
N THR A 367 -19.36 2.33 37.96
CA THR A 367 -20.28 2.52 39.09
C THR A 367 -21.59 1.74 38.87
N ALA A 368 -22.39 1.53 39.93
CA ALA A 368 -23.68 0.84 39.84
C ALA A 368 -24.65 1.52 38.87
N ASP A 369 -24.56 2.85 38.76
CA ASP A 369 -25.38 3.68 37.85
C ASP A 369 -24.83 3.71 36.41
N GLY A 370 -23.81 2.90 36.11
CA GLY A 370 -23.20 2.78 34.77
C GLY A 370 -22.27 3.93 34.37
N THR A 371 -22.06 4.93 35.24
CA THR A 371 -21.18 6.09 34.96
C THR A 371 -19.73 5.85 35.40
N LEU A 372 -18.84 6.64 34.82
CA LEU A 372 -17.38 6.64 35.02
C LEU A 372 -16.92 7.51 36.21
#